data_AF-A0A6A4KQS1-F1
#
_entry.id   AF-A0A6A4KQS1-F1
#
_cell.length_a   1.000
_cell.length_b   1.000
_cell.length_c   1.000
_cell.angle_alpha   90.00
_cell.angle_beta   90.00
_cell.angle_gamma   90.00
#
_symmetry.space_group_name_H-M   'P 1'
#
loop_
_entity.id
_entity.type
_entity.pdbx_description
1 polymer ?
#
loop_
_entity_poly.entity_id
_entity_poly.type
_entity_poly.pdbx_seq_one_letter_code
_entity_poly.pdbx_strand_id
1 'polypeptide(L)'
;MPPSLSSLLVALLLLLLLLTTTNTTTFPNCTTNFSCGALHNLTYPFTAPPPYCGLPQFHLTCTQTHADLTAYSLTYRVLTLNPTHQTLTLSYSDLSTTTCPTSFFNTTLDPTFFQHGTGNKDPTLAYSCSSFPHYTNYTP
;
A
#
# COMPACT_ATOMS: atom_id res chain seq x y z
N MET A 1 20.79 -46.99 -33.78
CA MET A 1 20.31 -47.51 -32.48
C MET A 1 19.32 -46.51 -31.92
N PRO A 2 18.08 -46.91 -31.60
CA PRO A 2 17.09 -45.97 -31.07
C PRO A 2 17.54 -45.44 -29.70
N PRO A 3 17.26 -44.16 -29.37
CA PRO A 3 17.56 -43.64 -28.05
C PRO A 3 16.84 -44.47 -26.99
N SER A 4 17.54 -44.80 -25.91
CA SER A 4 16.94 -45.54 -24.79
C SER A 4 15.84 -44.69 -24.13
N LEU A 5 14.84 -45.34 -23.54
CA LEU A 5 13.74 -44.67 -22.84
C LEU A 5 14.24 -43.68 -21.78
N SER A 6 15.36 -44.01 -21.11
CA SER A 6 16.04 -43.14 -20.16
C SER A 6 16.59 -41.87 -20.82
N SER A 7 17.16 -41.96 -22.02
CA SER A 7 17.67 -40.80 -22.75
C SER A 7 16.54 -39.87 -23.18
N LEU A 8 15.40 -40.42 -23.57
CA LEU A 8 14.19 -39.65 -23.90
C LEU A 8 13.62 -38.95 -22.67
N LEU A 9 13.60 -39.63 -21.51
CA LEU A 9 13.09 -39.05 -20.27
C LEU A 9 13.97 -37.89 -19.78
N VAL A 10 15.30 -38.04 -19.85
CA VAL A 10 16.25 -36.99 -19.49
C VAL A 10 16.13 -35.81 -20.45
N ALA A 11 16.05 -36.04 -21.76
CA ALA A 11 15.85 -34.98 -22.74
C ALA A 11 14.53 -34.22 -22.53
N LEU A 12 13.45 -34.95 -22.19
CA LEU A 12 12.15 -34.35 -21.85
C LEU A 12 12.26 -33.51 -20.56
N LEU A 13 12.92 -34.02 -19.52
CA LEU A 13 13.12 -33.29 -18.26
C LEU A 13 13.93 -32.01 -18.47
N LEU A 14 15.01 -32.07 -19.26
CA LEU A 14 15.79 -30.90 -19.67
C LEU A 14 14.93 -29.93 -20.48
N LEU A 15 14.12 -30.42 -21.42
CA LEU A 15 13.22 -29.58 -22.20
C LEU A 15 12.21 -28.85 -21.28
N LEU A 16 11.57 -29.56 -20.34
CA LEU A 16 10.71 -28.94 -19.34
C LEU A 16 11.46 -27.91 -18.48
N LEU A 17 12.70 -28.19 -18.09
CA LEU A 17 13.53 -27.25 -17.32
C LEU A 17 13.85 -25.98 -18.12
N LEU A 18 14.12 -26.12 -19.43
CA LEU A 18 14.31 -24.98 -20.34
C LEU A 18 13.01 -24.19 -20.56
N LEU A 19 11.83 -24.85 -20.59
CA LEU A 19 10.54 -24.16 -20.65
C LEU A 19 10.18 -23.42 -19.36
N THR A 20 10.78 -23.80 -18.23
CA THR A 20 10.62 -23.10 -16.94
C THR A 20 11.55 -21.91 -16.75
N THR A 21 12.31 -21.47 -17.77
CA THR A 21 12.99 -20.17 -17.70
C THR A 21 11.94 -19.12 -17.45
N THR A 22 11.95 -18.58 -16.24
CA THR A 22 10.99 -17.59 -15.75
C THR A 22 10.88 -16.49 -16.80
N ASN A 23 9.69 -16.30 -17.36
CA ASN A 23 9.33 -15.06 -18.01
C ASN A 23 9.43 -13.97 -16.93
N THR A 24 10.64 -13.48 -16.67
CA THR A 24 10.83 -12.26 -15.91
C THR A 24 10.24 -11.20 -16.81
N THR A 25 8.96 -10.90 -16.60
CA THR A 25 8.31 -9.75 -17.20
C THR A 25 9.08 -8.53 -16.69
N THR A 26 10.13 -8.14 -17.40
CA THR A 26 10.82 -6.89 -17.18
C THR A 26 9.81 -5.82 -17.56
N PHE A 27 9.34 -5.05 -16.59
CA PHE A 27 8.57 -3.86 -16.85
C PHE A 27 9.56 -2.71 -17.08
N PRO A 28 9.93 -2.42 -18.34
CA PRO A 28 10.85 -1.33 -18.61
C PRO A 28 10.28 -0.03 -18.03
N ASN A 29 11.15 0.80 -17.45
CA ASN A 29 10.82 2.11 -16.87
C ASN A 29 10.13 2.13 -15.50
N CYS A 30 9.96 1.00 -14.80
CA CYS A 30 9.42 1.01 -13.42
C CYS A 30 10.46 1.24 -12.32
N THR A 31 11.73 1.44 -12.68
CA THR A 31 12.86 1.65 -11.76
C THR A 31 13.24 3.12 -11.59
N THR A 32 12.54 4.04 -12.22
CA THR A 32 12.82 5.48 -12.11
C THR A 32 12.16 6.06 -10.88
N ASN A 33 12.92 6.88 -10.16
CA ASN A 33 12.34 7.70 -9.11
C ASN A 33 11.36 8.70 -9.71
N PHE A 34 10.24 8.96 -9.02
CA PHE A 34 9.24 9.92 -9.46
C PHE A 34 8.83 10.87 -8.33
N SER A 35 8.03 11.88 -8.68
CA SER A 35 7.45 12.82 -7.72
C SER A 35 5.93 12.83 -7.83
N CYS A 36 5.25 13.11 -6.71
CA CYS A 36 3.80 13.14 -6.60
C CYS A 36 3.41 14.27 -5.63
N GLY A 37 2.96 15.41 -6.18
CA GLY A 37 2.77 16.62 -5.40
C GLY A 37 4.05 17.07 -4.71
N ALA A 38 4.00 17.28 -3.39
CA ALA A 38 5.16 17.63 -2.56
C ALA A 38 6.09 16.45 -2.23
N LEU A 39 5.74 15.21 -2.61
CA LEU A 39 6.58 14.04 -2.37
C LEU A 39 7.54 13.85 -3.54
N HIS A 40 8.83 13.66 -3.22
CA HIS A 40 9.90 13.47 -4.19
C HIS A 40 10.65 12.16 -3.94
N ASN A 41 11.38 11.69 -4.95
CA ASN A 41 12.18 10.47 -4.88
C ASN A 41 11.36 9.22 -4.48
N LEU A 42 10.13 9.14 -4.96
CA LEU A 42 9.27 7.98 -4.76
C LEU A 42 9.74 6.82 -5.63
N THR A 43 9.66 5.61 -5.08
CA THR A 43 10.07 4.36 -5.72
C THR A 43 9.04 3.27 -5.47
N TYR A 44 9.30 2.04 -5.93
CA TYR A 44 8.56 0.86 -5.47
C TYR A 44 8.44 0.86 -3.93
N PRO A 45 7.27 0.53 -3.34
CA PRO A 45 6.09 -0.08 -3.96
C PRO A 45 5.08 0.88 -4.60
N PHE A 46 5.28 2.19 -4.50
CA PHE A 46 4.31 3.18 -4.98
C PHE A 46 4.08 3.08 -6.48
N THR A 47 2.83 3.27 -6.91
CA THR A 47 2.51 3.20 -8.34
C THR A 47 3.12 4.41 -9.06
N ALA A 48 4.16 4.17 -9.85
CA ALA A 48 4.76 5.16 -10.74
C ALA A 48 3.98 5.20 -12.06
N PRO A 49 3.89 6.34 -12.76
CA PRO A 49 3.48 6.34 -14.15
C PRO A 49 4.56 5.64 -14.99
N PRO A 50 4.20 4.74 -15.92
CA PRO A 50 2.86 4.30 -16.32
C PRO A 50 2.19 3.29 -15.35
N PRO A 51 0.85 3.18 -15.32
CA PRO A 51 0.07 2.55 -14.24
C PRO A 51 0.34 1.07 -13.95
N TYR A 52 1.11 0.38 -14.79
CA TYR A 52 1.57 -0.99 -14.54
C TYR A 52 2.79 -1.06 -13.61
N CYS A 53 3.39 0.08 -13.26
CA CYS A 53 4.55 0.14 -12.38
C CYS A 53 4.13 0.31 -10.93
N GLY A 54 4.12 -0.76 -10.14
CA GLY A 54 3.90 -0.70 -8.69
C GLY A 54 2.71 -1.54 -8.22
N LEU A 55 2.43 -1.49 -6.92
CA LEU A 55 1.36 -2.29 -6.31
C LEU A 55 0.06 -1.47 -6.23
N PRO A 56 -1.11 -2.06 -6.57
CA PRO A 56 -2.40 -1.36 -6.50
C PRO A 56 -2.70 -0.74 -5.14
N GLN A 57 -2.27 -1.38 -4.05
CA GLN A 57 -2.49 -0.94 -2.67
C GLN A 57 -1.66 0.29 -2.29
N PHE A 58 -0.62 0.60 -3.07
CA PHE A 58 0.26 1.76 -2.90
C PHE A 58 0.06 2.78 -4.02
N HIS A 59 -1.10 2.74 -4.69
CA HIS A 59 -1.45 3.70 -5.72
C HIS A 59 -1.68 5.09 -5.10
N LEU A 60 -0.91 6.07 -5.57
CA LEU A 60 -1.04 7.47 -5.18
C LEU A 60 -1.74 8.25 -6.29
N THR A 61 -2.81 8.96 -5.93
CA THR A 61 -3.41 9.97 -6.79
C THR A 61 -2.69 11.29 -6.53
N CYS A 62 -2.06 11.84 -7.56
CA CYS A 62 -1.23 13.04 -7.45
C CYS A 62 -1.99 14.26 -7.97
N THR A 63 -1.92 15.35 -7.21
CA THR A 63 -2.16 16.70 -7.73
C THR A 63 -0.83 17.46 -7.79
N GLN A 64 -0.87 18.73 -8.20
CA GLN A 64 0.31 19.57 -8.23
C GLN A 64 0.90 19.83 -6.83
N THR A 65 0.10 19.74 -5.76
CA THR A 65 0.51 20.11 -4.41
C THR A 65 0.53 18.96 -3.41
N HIS A 66 -0.18 17.86 -3.69
CA HIS A 66 -0.32 16.77 -2.72
C HIS A 66 -0.49 15.40 -3.37
N ALA A 67 -0.29 14.38 -2.53
CA ALA A 67 -0.51 12.98 -2.86
C ALA A 67 -1.59 12.40 -1.94
N ASP A 68 -2.52 11.67 -2.54
CA ASP A 68 -3.59 10.99 -1.83
C ASP A 68 -3.50 9.47 -2.05
N LEU A 69 -3.72 8.70 -0.99
CA LEU A 69 -3.82 7.25 -1.01
C LEU A 69 -5.28 6.86 -0.78
N THR A 70 -5.87 6.12 -1.72
CA THR A 70 -7.24 5.61 -1.56
C THR A 70 -7.18 4.16 -1.13
N ALA A 71 -7.78 3.85 0.01
CA ALA A 71 -7.93 2.49 0.50
C ALA A 71 -9.40 2.25 0.85
N TYR A 72 -9.99 1.22 0.24
CA TYR A 72 -11.43 0.95 0.32
C TYR A 72 -12.26 2.19 -0.08
N SER A 73 -13.12 2.66 0.83
CA SER A 73 -14.03 3.78 0.60
C SER A 73 -13.48 5.13 1.07
N LEU A 74 -12.26 5.16 1.63
CA LEU A 74 -11.66 6.39 2.15
C LEU A 74 -10.40 6.78 1.39
N THR A 75 -10.25 8.11 1.27
CA THR A 75 -9.07 8.74 0.72
C THR A 75 -8.32 9.43 1.83
N TYR A 76 -7.02 9.17 1.89
CA TYR A 76 -6.10 9.69 2.88
C TYR A 76 -5.10 10.61 2.20
N ARG A 77 -4.90 11.79 2.77
CA ARG A 77 -3.79 12.67 2.44
C ARG A 77 -2.51 12.10 3.03
N VAL A 78 -1.48 11.95 2.19
CA VAL A 78 -0.14 11.60 2.66
C VAL A 78 0.53 12.86 3.20
N LEU A 79 0.77 12.91 4.51
CA LEU A 79 1.42 14.05 5.16
C LEU A 79 2.94 13.94 5.08
N THR A 80 3.47 12.76 5.39
CA THR A 80 4.90 12.47 5.36
C THR A 80 5.14 11.06 4.88
N LEU A 81 6.28 10.86 4.22
CA LEU A 81 6.74 9.57 3.73
C LEU A 81 8.22 9.46 4.03
N ASN A 82 8.60 8.39 4.72
CA ASN A 82 9.99 8.07 5.01
C ASN A 82 10.32 6.71 4.40
N PRO A 83 11.02 6.66 3.25
CA PRO A 83 11.29 5.42 2.56
C PRO A 83 12.32 4.55 3.30
N THR A 84 13.23 5.17 4.07
CA THR A 84 14.25 4.48 4.87
C THR A 84 13.62 3.66 5.99
N HIS A 85 12.65 4.24 6.69
CA HIS A 85 11.92 3.56 7.76
C HIS A 85 10.66 2.84 7.28
N GLN A 86 10.34 2.92 5.97
CA GLN A 86 9.13 2.36 5.38
C GLN A 86 7.85 2.83 6.09
N THR A 87 7.82 4.11 6.47
CA THR A 87 6.68 4.70 7.19
C THR A 87 6.00 5.77 6.35
N LEU A 88 4.69 5.85 6.51
CA LEU A 88 3.86 6.90 5.97
C LEU A 88 2.94 7.44 7.07
N THR A 89 2.75 8.75 7.10
CA THR A 89 1.76 9.40 7.96
C THR A 89 0.60 9.84 7.11
N LEU A 90 -0.59 9.37 7.48
CA LEU A 90 -1.84 9.62 6.77
C LEU A 90 -2.76 10.51 7.60
N SER A 91 -3.52 11.37 6.93
CA SER A 91 -4.69 12.03 7.51
C SER A 91 -5.89 11.81 6.60
N TYR A 92 -7.11 11.73 7.15
CA TYR A 92 -8.30 11.70 6.30
C TYR A 92 -8.38 12.97 5.43
N SER A 93 -8.67 12.81 4.14
CA SER A 93 -8.66 13.93 3.21
C SER A 93 -9.79 14.92 3.45
N ASP A 94 -10.94 14.49 3.97
CA ASP A 94 -12.08 15.34 4.32
C ASP A 94 -11.78 16.30 5.50
N LEU A 95 -10.95 15.85 6.44
CA LEU A 95 -10.44 16.67 7.55
C LEU A 95 -9.48 17.77 7.12
N SER A 96 -8.95 17.71 5.88
CA SER A 96 -8.03 18.74 5.38
C SER A 96 -8.73 20.07 5.07
N THR A 97 -10.03 20.06 4.79
CA THR A 97 -10.80 21.26 4.45
C THR A 97 -11.84 21.63 5.49
N THR A 98 -12.32 20.67 6.29
CA THR A 98 -13.35 20.89 7.31
C THR A 98 -12.97 20.21 8.62
N THR A 99 -13.13 20.90 9.75
CA THR A 99 -12.76 20.37 11.08
C THR A 99 -13.70 19.25 11.56
N CYS A 100 -14.93 19.20 11.04
CA CYS A 100 -15.95 18.23 11.42
C CYS A 100 -16.50 17.52 10.18
N PRO A 101 -16.18 16.23 9.97
CA PRO A 101 -16.79 15.44 8.90
C PRO A 101 -18.30 15.32 9.11
N THR A 102 -19.07 15.38 8.03
CA THR A 102 -20.52 15.16 8.05
C THR A 102 -20.90 13.69 7.84
N SER A 103 -19.94 12.87 7.42
CA SER A 103 -20.12 11.44 7.18
C SER A 103 -18.95 10.67 7.80
N PHE A 104 -19.25 9.57 8.47
CA PHE A 104 -18.27 8.68 9.06
C PHE A 104 -18.36 7.31 8.38
N PHE A 105 -17.21 6.80 7.95
CA PHE A 105 -17.12 5.48 7.33
C PHE A 105 -16.18 4.61 8.15
N ASN A 106 -16.65 3.41 8.52
CA ASN A 106 -15.78 2.41 9.09
C ASN A 106 -14.85 1.90 8.00
N THR A 107 -13.56 1.95 8.25
CA THR A 107 -12.57 1.38 7.35
C THR A 107 -11.38 0.88 8.15
N THR A 108 -10.62 -0.01 7.54
CA THR A 108 -9.38 -0.55 8.07
C THR A 108 -8.42 -0.64 6.91
N LEU A 109 -7.19 -0.18 7.08
CA LEU A 109 -6.15 -0.43 6.08
C LEU A 109 -5.84 -1.92 6.07
N ASP A 110 -5.56 -2.46 4.88
CA ASP A 110 -5.25 -3.89 4.77
C ASP A 110 -3.98 -4.22 5.60
N PRO A 111 -4.11 -5.05 6.65
CA PRO A 111 -3.02 -5.33 7.57
C PRO A 111 -1.87 -6.12 6.93
N THR A 112 -2.08 -6.68 5.73
CA THR A 112 -1.02 -7.33 4.96
C THR A 112 0.00 -6.34 4.39
N PHE A 113 -0.41 -5.09 4.15
CA PHE A 113 0.44 -4.04 3.56
C PHE A 113 0.75 -2.91 4.54
N PHE A 114 -0.16 -2.62 5.46
CA PHE A 114 -0.06 -1.49 6.38
C PHE A 114 -0.16 -1.94 7.83
N GLN A 115 0.81 -1.54 8.64
CA GLN A 115 0.79 -1.75 10.08
C GLN A 115 0.89 -0.40 10.79
N HIS A 116 0.19 -0.28 11.93
CA HIS A 116 0.30 0.92 12.74
C HIS A 116 1.73 1.07 13.26
N GLY A 117 2.31 2.24 13.01
CA GLY A 117 3.58 2.63 13.63
C GLY A 117 3.48 2.60 15.16
N THR A 118 4.61 2.44 15.83
CA THR A 118 4.68 2.36 17.30
C THR A 118 3.97 3.55 17.96
N GLY A 119 3.01 3.26 18.84
CA GLY A 119 2.22 4.28 19.55
C GLY A 119 0.94 4.71 18.83
N ASN A 120 0.73 4.32 17.57
CA ASN A 120 -0.52 4.60 16.85
C ASN A 120 -1.58 3.52 17.14
N LYS A 121 -2.83 3.94 17.21
CA LYS A 121 -4.02 3.07 17.34
C LYS A 121 -5.08 3.52 16.35
N ASP A 122 -6.02 2.62 16.04
CA ASP A 122 -7.19 2.96 15.24
C ASP A 122 -7.94 4.15 15.85
N PRO A 123 -8.09 5.27 15.11
CA PRO A 123 -8.83 6.41 15.61
C PRO A 123 -10.31 6.03 15.78
N THR A 124 -10.82 6.16 17.00
CA THR A 124 -12.25 5.98 17.29
C THR A 124 -12.86 7.34 17.60
N LEU A 125 -13.77 7.81 16.74
CA LEU A 125 -14.50 9.06 16.95
C LEU A 125 -15.91 8.76 17.43
N ALA A 126 -16.23 9.23 18.63
CA ALA A 126 -17.56 9.14 19.22
C ALA A 126 -18.22 10.53 19.13
N TYR A 127 -19.29 10.66 18.33
CA TYR A 127 -20.00 11.92 18.11
C TYR A 127 -21.45 11.83 18.62
N SER A 128 -21.98 12.93 19.16
CA SER A 128 -23.33 13.00 19.78
C SER A 128 -23.59 11.95 20.88
N CYS A 129 -22.57 11.59 21.65
CA CYS A 129 -22.74 10.66 22.76
C CYS A 129 -23.44 11.33 23.94
N SER A 130 -24.61 10.82 24.33
CA SER A 130 -25.23 11.11 25.61
C SER A 130 -24.40 10.43 26.72
N SER A 131 -23.47 11.19 27.31
CA SER A 131 -22.67 10.86 28.51
C SER A 131 -22.13 9.43 28.59
N PHE A 132 -20.81 9.26 28.43
CA PHE A 132 -20.13 8.00 28.78
C PHE A 132 -20.53 7.58 30.21
N PRO A 133 -20.88 6.30 30.47
CA PRO A 133 -20.96 5.84 31.85
C PRO A 133 -19.60 6.09 32.48
N HIS A 134 -19.60 6.89 33.55
CA HIS A 134 -18.44 7.10 34.42
C HIS A 134 -17.86 5.73 34.79
N TYR A 135 -16.71 5.36 34.21
CA TYR A 135 -15.88 4.32 34.78
C TYR A 135 -15.35 4.86 36.10
N THR A 136 -16.03 4.50 37.19
CA THR A 136 -15.60 4.82 38.54
C THR A 136 -14.41 3.91 38.89
N ASN A 137 -13.27 4.58 39.09
CA ASN A 137 -12.17 4.27 39.99
C ASN A 137 -11.47 2.92 39.85
N TYR A 138 -10.35 2.92 39.12
CA TYR A 138 -9.20 2.07 39.47
C TYR A 138 -8.35 2.84 40.49
N THR A 139 -8.43 2.43 41.75
CA THR A 139 -7.51 2.87 42.81
C THR A 139 -6.18 2.09 42.73
N PRO A 140 -5.06 2.71 43.13
CA PRO A 140 -3.70 2.23 42.87
C PRO A 140 -3.34 0.90 43.55
#